data_AF-A0A9D2DH39-F1
#
_entry.id   AF-A0A9D2DH39-F1
#
_cell.length_a   1.000
_cell.length_b   1.000
_cell.length_c   1.000
_cell.angle_alpha   90.00
_cell.angle_beta   90.00
_cell.angle_gamma   90.00
#
_symmetry.space_group_name_H-M   'P 1'
#
loop_
_entity.id
_entity.type
_entity.pdbx_description
1 polymer ?
#
loop_
_entity_poly.entity_id
_entity_poly.type
_entity_poly.pdbx_seq_one_letter_code
_entity_poly.pdbx_strand_id
1 'polypeptide(L)'
;MSKIAVFAGHGGDQAGAQYNGYKEKDVNLAVSNALTEILRSRGYTVINNRTTDVNRSIVNDARMANEQGVDAVVELHMNANEGEPFTGTEVYYSIFDKGTGRRLAQAIVDNIAALGFVNRGIKTRVNSAGQDYFGIIRLTRAPAVLVEMAFLNNPDDMARFNVDEIANAIANGIEEVIPPSQEGQGGPNETPPAPPSSGGLPYPMPNYDLSYGATGDGVRWLQWYLNRLGYLDTPQEIDGIFGARTQAALENFQRDAGIRADGIAGRVTRAALIAALS
;
A
#
# COMPACT_ATOMS: atom_id res chain seq x y z
N MET A 1 4.24 -8.10 -11.45
CA MET A 1 3.69 -7.96 -10.09
C MET A 1 2.38 -7.24 -10.18
N SER A 2 1.35 -7.77 -9.53
CA SER A 2 0.01 -7.19 -9.56
C SER A 2 0.05 -5.88 -8.77
N LYS A 3 -0.58 -4.84 -9.28
CA LYS A 3 -0.49 -3.48 -8.76
C LYS A 3 -1.84 -3.03 -8.20
N ILE A 4 -1.91 -2.75 -6.91
CA ILE A 4 -3.15 -2.33 -6.24
C ILE A 4 -3.00 -0.90 -5.74
N ALA A 5 -3.99 -0.06 -6.01
CA ALA A 5 -4.11 1.22 -5.32
C ALA A 5 -4.90 1.04 -4.03
N VAL A 6 -4.27 1.33 -2.89
CA VAL A 6 -4.91 1.30 -1.57
C VAL A 6 -5.06 2.74 -1.10
N PHE A 7 -6.29 3.24 -1.14
CA PHE A 7 -6.58 4.64 -0.88
C PHE A 7 -7.35 4.81 0.42
N ALA A 8 -6.89 5.74 1.26
CA ALA A 8 -7.61 6.11 2.47
C ALA A 8 -8.60 7.24 2.17
N GLY A 9 -9.88 7.01 2.46
CA GLY A 9 -10.94 8.01 2.46
C GLY A 9 -10.58 9.24 3.30
N HIS A 10 -11.03 10.43 2.88
CA HIS A 10 -10.82 11.70 3.60
C HIS A 10 -9.33 12.04 3.87
N GLY A 11 -9.04 13.02 4.73
CA GLY A 11 -7.68 13.44 5.07
C GLY A 11 -7.55 14.95 5.24
N GLY A 12 -6.59 15.39 6.05
CA GLY A 12 -6.37 16.79 6.39
C GLY A 12 -7.61 17.41 7.03
N ASP A 13 -8.16 18.44 6.39
CA ASP A 13 -9.31 19.20 6.89
C ASP A 13 -10.64 18.43 6.74
N GLN A 14 -10.66 17.39 5.89
CA GLN A 14 -11.81 16.49 5.76
C GLN A 14 -11.65 15.35 6.76
N ALA A 15 -12.36 15.43 7.89
CA ALA A 15 -12.29 14.40 8.93
C ALA A 15 -13.14 13.15 8.63
N GLY A 16 -14.12 13.28 7.73
CA GLY A 16 -15.20 12.30 7.57
C GLY A 16 -16.11 12.25 8.79
N ALA A 17 -16.71 11.10 9.04
CA ALA A 17 -17.50 10.84 10.24
C ALA A 17 -16.66 10.98 11.52
N GLN A 18 -17.27 11.51 12.59
CA GLN A 18 -16.60 11.73 13.87
C GLN A 18 -17.50 11.32 15.03
N TYR A 19 -17.14 10.25 15.73
CA TYR A 19 -17.95 9.68 16.81
C TYR A 19 -17.05 9.08 17.90
N ASN A 20 -17.44 9.27 19.16
CA ASN A 20 -16.79 8.62 20.31
C ASN A 20 -15.25 8.76 20.36
N GLY A 21 -14.71 9.90 19.90
CA GLY A 21 -13.27 10.17 19.85
C GLY A 21 -12.56 9.66 18.60
N TYR A 22 -13.24 8.90 17.74
CA TYR A 22 -12.71 8.45 16.45
C TYR A 22 -13.02 9.45 15.33
N LYS A 23 -12.08 9.56 14.38
CA LYS A 23 -12.28 10.24 13.10
C LYS A 23 -12.09 9.21 11.99
N GLU A 24 -13.02 9.18 11.06
CA GLU A 24 -12.99 8.26 9.93
C GLU A 24 -11.65 8.34 9.17
N LYS A 25 -11.14 9.55 8.91
CA LYS A 25 -9.86 9.74 8.21
C LYS A 25 -8.67 9.03 8.87
N ASP A 26 -8.67 8.91 10.19
CA ASP A 26 -7.56 8.35 10.97
C ASP A 26 -7.65 6.82 10.95
N VAL A 27 -8.86 6.27 11.10
CA VAL A 27 -9.13 4.82 10.97
C VAL A 27 -8.81 4.33 9.56
N ASN A 28 -9.28 5.05 8.53
CA ASN A 28 -8.99 4.73 7.13
C ASN A 28 -7.49 4.73 6.85
N LEU A 29 -6.74 5.68 7.41
CA LEU A 29 -5.29 5.76 7.23
C LEU A 29 -4.57 4.58 7.89
N ALA A 30 -4.97 4.22 9.11
CA ALA A 30 -4.38 3.11 9.84
C ALA A 30 -4.55 1.79 9.07
N VAL A 31 -5.77 1.49 8.61
CA VAL A 31 -6.03 0.26 7.82
C VAL A 31 -5.32 0.32 6.47
N SER A 32 -5.31 1.48 5.79
CA SER A 32 -4.59 1.65 4.51
C SER A 32 -3.11 1.32 4.64
N ASN A 33 -2.45 1.83 5.68
CA ASN A 33 -1.03 1.57 5.95
C ASN A 33 -0.79 0.09 6.28
N ALA A 34 -1.61 -0.52 7.14
CA ALA A 34 -1.50 -1.95 7.47
C ALA A 34 -1.71 -2.84 6.24
N LEU A 35 -2.75 -2.58 5.45
CA LEU A 35 -3.06 -3.30 4.20
C LEU A 35 -1.93 -3.17 3.18
N THR A 36 -1.30 -1.99 3.11
CA THR A 36 -0.17 -1.74 2.22
C THR A 36 1.02 -2.65 2.55
N GLU A 37 1.38 -2.77 3.83
CA GLU A 37 2.48 -3.62 4.24
C GLU A 37 2.17 -5.10 4.00
N ILE A 38 0.93 -5.54 4.29
CA ILE A 38 0.48 -6.90 4.01
C ILE A 38 0.57 -7.21 2.51
N LEU A 39 -0.02 -6.38 1.65
CA LEU A 39 0.02 -6.60 0.20
C LEU A 39 1.44 -6.55 -0.36
N ARG A 40 2.30 -5.63 0.10
CA ARG A 40 3.71 -5.60 -0.31
C ARG A 40 4.43 -6.89 0.09
N SER A 41 4.20 -7.40 1.30
CA SER A 41 4.77 -8.68 1.76
C SER A 41 4.29 -9.88 0.92
N ARG A 42 3.11 -9.77 0.31
CA ARG A 42 2.51 -10.79 -0.57
C ARG A 42 2.88 -10.62 -2.04
N GLY A 43 3.82 -9.73 -2.38
CA GLY A 43 4.33 -9.58 -3.75
C GLY A 43 3.53 -8.63 -4.65
N TYR A 44 2.71 -7.76 -4.06
CA TYR A 44 2.01 -6.71 -4.78
C TYR A 44 2.84 -5.43 -4.86
N THR A 45 2.69 -4.71 -5.97
CA THR A 45 3.04 -3.29 -6.01
C THR A 45 1.87 -2.49 -5.44
N VAL A 46 2.09 -1.67 -4.42
CA VAL A 46 1.01 -0.88 -3.79
C VAL A 46 1.22 0.61 -4.02
N ILE A 47 0.18 1.27 -4.54
CA ILE A 47 0.11 2.73 -4.72
C ILE A 47 -0.81 3.32 -3.66
N ASN A 48 -0.33 4.28 -2.89
CA ASN A 48 -1.13 4.98 -1.88
C ASN A 48 -1.39 6.42 -2.32
N ASN A 49 -2.60 6.92 -2.04
CA ASN A 49 -2.89 8.35 -2.20
C ASN A 49 -2.26 9.18 -1.08
N ARG A 50 -2.21 8.62 0.14
CA ARG A 50 -1.56 9.20 1.32
C ARG A 50 -1.10 8.11 2.30
N THR A 51 -0.02 8.38 3.02
CA THR A 51 0.51 7.55 4.12
C THR A 51 0.56 8.32 5.46
N THR A 52 0.25 9.62 5.42
CA THR A 52 0.11 10.51 6.58
C THR A 52 -1.21 11.29 6.47
N ASP A 53 -1.56 12.06 7.50
CA ASP A 53 -2.75 12.91 7.49
C ASP A 53 -2.49 14.18 6.66
N VAL A 54 -2.95 14.16 5.42
CA VAL A 54 -2.83 15.26 4.47
C VAL A 54 -4.12 15.43 3.67
N ASN A 55 -4.38 16.65 3.21
CA ASN A 55 -5.48 16.92 2.29
C ASN A 55 -5.31 16.12 1.00
N ARG A 56 -6.42 15.56 0.50
CA ARG A 56 -6.49 14.77 -0.73
C ARG A 56 -7.54 15.29 -1.69
N SER A 57 -7.50 14.81 -2.92
CA SER A 57 -8.50 15.11 -3.95
C SER A 57 -8.86 13.84 -4.71
N ILE A 58 -10.15 13.48 -4.72
CA ILE A 58 -10.66 12.30 -5.43
C ILE A 58 -10.25 12.33 -6.91
N VAL A 59 -10.22 13.51 -7.55
CA VAL A 59 -9.80 13.66 -8.95
C VAL A 59 -8.31 13.35 -9.12
N ASN A 60 -7.47 13.80 -8.20
CA ASN A 60 -6.03 13.52 -8.25
C ASN A 60 -5.74 12.04 -7.97
N ASP A 61 -6.47 11.43 -7.05
CA ASP A 61 -6.29 10.01 -6.68
C ASP A 61 -6.70 9.10 -7.84
N ALA A 62 -7.85 9.37 -8.47
CA ALA A 62 -8.26 8.65 -9.67
C ALA A 62 -7.26 8.84 -10.82
N ARG A 63 -6.75 10.07 -11.02
CA ARG A 63 -5.70 10.34 -12.01
C ARG A 63 -4.44 9.53 -11.73
N MET A 64 -3.98 9.52 -10.48
CA MET A 64 -2.83 8.74 -10.05
C MET A 64 -3.00 7.25 -10.33
N ALA A 65 -4.13 6.66 -9.94
CA ALA A 65 -4.42 5.25 -10.22
C ALA A 65 -4.40 4.94 -11.73
N ASN A 66 -5.01 5.82 -12.53
CA ASN A 66 -5.06 5.69 -13.99
C ASN A 66 -3.68 5.79 -14.65
N GLU A 67 -2.85 6.74 -14.21
CA GLU A 67 -1.48 6.93 -14.71
C GLU A 67 -0.56 5.79 -14.31
N GLN A 68 -0.76 5.22 -13.12
CA GLN A 68 0.01 4.08 -12.63
C GLN A 68 -0.40 2.75 -13.27
N GLY A 69 -1.55 2.69 -13.96
CA GLY A 69 -2.05 1.46 -14.58
C GLY A 69 -2.23 0.34 -13.56
N VAL A 70 -2.90 0.64 -12.44
CA VAL A 70 -3.20 -0.34 -11.40
C VAL A 70 -4.20 -1.40 -11.88
N ASP A 71 -4.13 -2.61 -11.32
CA ASP A 71 -5.06 -3.71 -11.59
C ASP A 71 -6.39 -3.53 -10.84
N ALA A 72 -6.38 -2.83 -9.70
CA ALA A 72 -7.58 -2.38 -9.00
C ALA A 72 -7.31 -1.19 -8.07
N VAL A 73 -8.39 -0.48 -7.71
CA VAL A 73 -8.43 0.51 -6.62
C VAL A 73 -9.33 0.01 -5.51
N VAL A 74 -8.83 0.06 -4.28
CA VAL A 74 -9.57 -0.21 -3.04
C VAL A 74 -9.52 1.05 -2.19
N GLU A 75 -10.63 1.80 -2.14
CA GLU A 75 -10.77 2.98 -1.29
C GLU A 75 -11.47 2.61 0.03
N LEU A 76 -10.82 2.89 1.15
CA LEU A 76 -11.24 2.52 2.49
C LEU A 76 -12.03 3.65 3.16
N HIS A 77 -13.18 3.30 3.73
CA HIS A 77 -14.10 4.18 4.43
C HIS A 77 -14.68 3.51 5.68
N MET A 78 -15.26 4.33 6.56
CA MET A 78 -16.09 3.88 7.66
C MET A 78 -17.49 4.47 7.48
N ASN A 79 -18.50 3.63 7.64
CA ASN A 79 -19.87 4.09 7.52
C ASN A 79 -20.25 4.90 8.77
N ALA A 80 -21.18 5.83 8.60
CA ALA A 80 -21.82 6.51 9.72
C ALA A 80 -23.18 7.05 9.29
N ASN A 81 -24.22 6.28 9.55
CA ASN A 81 -25.60 6.70 9.36
C ASN A 81 -26.50 5.97 10.34
N GLU A 82 -27.71 6.48 10.56
CA GLU A 82 -28.75 5.76 11.30
C GLU A 82 -29.63 5.02 10.28
N GLY A 83 -29.62 3.68 10.31
CA GLY A 83 -30.43 2.85 9.40
C GLY A 83 -30.15 1.35 9.56
N GLU A 84 -31.21 0.53 9.60
CA GLU A 84 -31.12 -0.90 9.89
C GLU A 84 -30.61 -1.75 8.70
N PRO A 85 -29.70 -2.72 8.90
CA PRO A 85 -28.98 -2.94 10.16
C PRO A 85 -27.95 -1.83 10.40
N PHE A 86 -27.94 -1.23 11.58
CA PHE A 86 -27.01 -0.16 11.96
C PHE A 86 -25.62 -0.71 12.34
N THR A 87 -25.06 -1.62 11.54
CA THR A 87 -23.83 -2.38 11.84
C THR A 87 -23.37 -3.10 10.59
N GLY A 88 -22.07 -3.40 10.54
CA GLY A 88 -21.48 -4.33 9.60
C GLY A 88 -20.81 -3.67 8.41
N THR A 89 -20.43 -4.49 7.44
CA THR A 89 -19.64 -4.08 6.28
C THR A 89 -20.47 -4.09 4.99
N GLU A 90 -20.24 -3.11 4.12
CA GLU A 90 -20.75 -3.07 2.75
C GLU A 90 -19.66 -2.60 1.79
N VAL A 91 -19.69 -3.11 0.55
CA VAL A 91 -18.70 -2.70 -0.46
C VAL A 91 -19.40 -2.23 -1.72
N TYR A 92 -19.10 -1.01 -2.14
CA TYR A 92 -19.62 -0.43 -3.37
C TYR A 92 -18.68 -0.70 -4.54
N TYR A 93 -19.27 -0.97 -5.70
CA TYR A 93 -18.56 -1.15 -6.96
C TYR A 93 -19.33 -0.47 -8.10
N SER A 94 -18.75 -0.45 -9.30
CA SER A 94 -19.37 0.22 -10.46
C SER A 94 -20.67 -0.46 -10.91
N ILE A 95 -21.68 0.34 -11.25
CA ILE A 95 -22.95 -0.10 -11.86
C ILE A 95 -22.72 -0.83 -13.18
N PHE A 96 -21.63 -0.50 -13.89
CA PHE A 96 -21.25 -1.04 -15.18
C PHE A 96 -20.35 -2.28 -15.10
N ASP A 97 -19.73 -2.54 -13.94
CA ASP A 97 -18.81 -3.66 -13.78
C ASP A 97 -19.55 -4.95 -13.39
N LYS A 98 -19.56 -5.94 -14.29
CA LYS A 98 -20.07 -7.30 -14.03
C LYS A 98 -18.94 -8.33 -13.87
N GLY A 99 -17.69 -7.88 -13.91
CA GLY A 99 -16.48 -8.67 -13.86
C GLY A 99 -15.68 -8.44 -12.58
N THR A 100 -14.45 -7.97 -12.73
CA THR A 100 -13.43 -7.99 -11.66
C THR A 100 -13.81 -7.14 -10.45
N GLY A 101 -14.32 -5.92 -10.61
CA GLY A 101 -14.68 -5.07 -9.48
C GLY A 101 -15.86 -5.63 -8.67
N ARG A 102 -16.81 -6.29 -9.34
CA ARG A 102 -17.90 -7.00 -8.64
C ARG A 102 -17.38 -8.18 -7.81
N ARG A 103 -16.49 -9.00 -8.38
CA ARG A 103 -15.88 -10.13 -7.64
C ARG A 103 -15.02 -9.64 -6.49
N LEU A 104 -14.25 -8.58 -6.71
CA LEU A 104 -13.42 -7.95 -5.69
C LEU A 104 -14.26 -7.43 -4.52
N ALA A 105 -15.36 -6.74 -4.81
CA ALA A 105 -16.28 -6.28 -3.77
C ALA A 105 -16.86 -7.44 -2.96
N GLN A 106 -17.22 -8.54 -3.63
CA GLN A 106 -17.79 -9.72 -2.96
C GLN A 106 -16.76 -10.41 -2.06
N ALA A 107 -15.55 -10.66 -2.57
CA ALA A 107 -14.50 -11.31 -1.80
C ALA A 107 -14.11 -10.48 -0.56
N ILE A 108 -14.00 -9.15 -0.70
CA ILE A 108 -13.67 -8.27 0.43
C ILE A 108 -14.79 -8.28 1.48
N VAL A 109 -16.06 -8.11 1.08
CA VAL A 109 -17.16 -8.05 2.06
C VAL A 109 -17.31 -9.37 2.82
N ASP A 110 -17.12 -10.51 2.14
CA ASP A 110 -17.21 -11.82 2.77
C ASP A 110 -16.06 -12.07 3.75
N ASN A 111 -14.83 -11.67 3.40
CA ASN A 111 -13.67 -11.80 4.29
C ASN A 111 -13.79 -10.91 5.54
N ILE A 112 -14.27 -9.67 5.40
CA ILE A 112 -14.51 -8.81 6.58
C ILE A 112 -15.63 -9.41 7.45
N ALA A 113 -16.72 -9.87 6.84
CA ALA A 113 -17.82 -10.49 7.57
C ALA A 113 -17.40 -11.76 8.33
N ALA A 114 -16.41 -12.51 7.84
CA ALA A 114 -15.85 -13.67 8.53
C ALA A 114 -15.22 -13.33 9.89
N LEU A 115 -14.86 -12.07 10.15
CA LEU A 115 -14.42 -11.58 11.47
C LEU A 115 -15.60 -11.36 12.45
N GLY A 116 -16.83 -11.60 11.99
CA GLY A 116 -18.06 -11.51 12.78
C GLY A 116 -18.81 -10.18 12.66
N PHE A 117 -18.50 -9.37 11.64
CA PHE A 117 -19.31 -8.21 11.25
C PHE A 117 -20.55 -8.67 10.47
N VAL A 118 -21.65 -7.92 10.56
CA VAL A 118 -22.83 -8.17 9.72
C VAL A 118 -22.46 -7.97 8.24
N ASN A 119 -22.71 -8.98 7.41
CA ASN A 119 -22.52 -8.88 5.97
C ASN A 119 -23.71 -8.15 5.34
N ARG A 120 -23.53 -6.90 4.90
CA ARG A 120 -24.58 -6.12 4.22
C ARG A 120 -24.49 -6.22 2.70
N GLY A 121 -23.58 -7.06 2.21
CA GLY A 121 -23.38 -7.39 0.81
C GLY A 121 -22.72 -6.28 -0.01
N ILE A 122 -22.64 -6.55 -1.31
CA ILE A 122 -22.13 -5.63 -2.31
C ILE A 122 -23.23 -4.71 -2.83
N LYS A 123 -22.89 -3.47 -3.12
CA LYS A 123 -23.85 -2.44 -3.53
C LYS A 123 -23.35 -1.66 -4.73
N THR A 124 -24.30 -1.05 -5.43
CA THR A 124 -24.00 -0.03 -6.43
C THR A 124 -24.86 1.18 -6.13
N ARG A 125 -24.44 2.37 -6.54
CA ARG A 125 -25.19 3.60 -6.30
C ARG A 125 -25.08 4.52 -7.50
N VAL A 126 -26.24 5.03 -7.94
CA VAL A 126 -26.37 5.87 -9.13
C VAL A 126 -26.55 7.33 -8.69
N ASN A 127 -25.86 8.27 -9.35
CA ASN A 127 -26.11 9.70 -9.18
C ASN A 127 -27.28 10.18 -10.07
N SER A 128 -27.65 11.46 -9.98
CA SER A 128 -28.74 12.03 -10.79
C SER A 128 -28.50 11.99 -12.31
N ALA A 129 -27.26 11.76 -12.75
CA ALA A 129 -26.87 11.66 -14.16
C ALA A 129 -26.83 10.21 -14.68
N GLY A 130 -27.24 9.21 -13.89
CA GLY A 130 -27.20 7.81 -14.31
C GLY A 130 -25.81 7.17 -14.27
N GLN A 131 -24.84 7.81 -13.58
CA GLN A 131 -23.47 7.34 -13.45
C GLN A 131 -23.18 6.80 -12.05
N ASP A 132 -22.03 6.14 -11.86
CA ASP A 132 -21.53 5.77 -10.54
C ASP A 132 -21.50 6.98 -9.59
N TYR A 133 -22.09 6.82 -8.40
CA TYR A 133 -22.22 7.89 -7.41
C TYR A 133 -20.85 8.32 -6.85
N PHE A 134 -20.06 7.34 -6.42
CA PHE A 134 -18.77 7.58 -5.78
C PHE A 134 -17.73 8.02 -6.81
N GLY A 135 -17.06 9.13 -6.51
CA GLY A 135 -16.13 9.76 -7.45
C GLY A 135 -14.94 8.85 -7.79
N ILE A 136 -14.39 8.10 -6.82
CA ILE A 136 -13.25 7.20 -7.09
C ILE A 136 -13.64 6.10 -8.08
N ILE A 137 -14.84 5.53 -7.92
CA ILE A 137 -15.36 4.48 -8.80
C ILE A 137 -15.63 5.06 -10.19
N ARG A 138 -16.27 6.23 -10.25
CA ARG A 138 -16.65 6.88 -11.52
C ARG A 138 -15.44 7.34 -12.35
N LEU A 139 -14.35 7.78 -11.72
CA LEU A 139 -13.22 8.43 -12.40
C LEU A 139 -12.03 7.49 -12.67
N THR A 140 -12.02 6.31 -12.06
CA THR A 140 -10.97 5.30 -12.25
C THR A 140 -11.28 4.40 -13.45
N ARG A 141 -10.26 4.06 -14.24
CA ARG A 141 -10.36 3.17 -15.41
C ARG A 141 -10.24 1.69 -15.02
N ALA A 142 -9.38 1.39 -14.04
CA ALA A 142 -9.27 0.06 -13.44
C ALA A 142 -10.53 -0.29 -12.63
N PRO A 143 -10.80 -1.58 -12.35
CA PRO A 143 -11.78 -1.99 -11.36
C PRO A 143 -11.59 -1.24 -10.03
N ALA A 144 -12.65 -0.63 -9.53
CA ALA A 144 -12.58 0.19 -8.31
C ALA A 144 -13.72 -0.18 -7.35
N VAL A 145 -13.37 -0.30 -6.07
CA VAL A 145 -14.31 -0.54 -4.98
C VAL A 145 -14.13 0.50 -3.87
N LEU A 146 -15.24 0.83 -3.22
CA LEU A 146 -15.26 1.62 -1.99
C LEU A 146 -15.76 0.71 -0.86
N VAL A 147 -14.92 0.50 0.14
CA VAL A 147 -15.16 -0.43 1.25
C VAL A 147 -15.61 0.37 2.46
N GLU A 148 -16.87 0.21 2.85
CA GLU A 148 -17.35 0.65 4.16
C GLU A 148 -17.04 -0.47 5.16
N MET A 149 -15.92 -0.35 5.87
CA MET A 149 -15.34 -1.47 6.63
C MET A 149 -16.21 -1.87 7.82
N ALA A 150 -16.76 -0.88 8.54
CA ALA A 150 -17.74 -1.04 9.61
C ALA A 150 -18.43 0.31 9.89
N PHE A 151 -19.33 0.37 10.88
CA PHE A 151 -19.98 1.62 11.30
C PHE A 151 -19.22 2.31 12.44
N LEU A 152 -18.69 3.49 12.17
CA LEU A 152 -17.92 4.30 13.14
C LEU A 152 -18.74 4.70 14.36
N ASN A 153 -20.06 4.86 14.19
CA ASN A 153 -20.99 5.23 15.24
C ASN A 153 -21.69 4.03 15.90
N ASN A 154 -21.38 2.79 15.50
CA ASN A 154 -21.88 1.60 16.17
C ASN A 154 -20.83 1.10 17.20
N PRO A 155 -21.18 0.99 18.50
CA PRO A 155 -20.23 0.59 19.54
C PRO A 155 -19.78 -0.86 19.45
N ASP A 156 -20.63 -1.79 18.99
CA ASP A 156 -20.28 -3.20 18.86
C ASP A 156 -19.30 -3.44 17.69
N ASP A 157 -19.52 -2.75 16.58
CA ASP A 157 -18.59 -2.72 15.45
C ASP A 157 -17.23 -2.20 15.91
N MET A 158 -17.20 -1.06 16.59
CA MET A 158 -15.93 -0.44 17.04
C MET A 158 -15.24 -1.23 18.17
N ALA A 159 -15.99 -1.97 18.99
CA ALA A 159 -15.41 -2.87 19.98
C ALA A 159 -14.75 -4.11 19.33
N ARG A 160 -15.28 -4.55 18.19
CA ARG A 160 -14.74 -5.66 17.39
C ARG A 160 -13.62 -5.21 16.44
N PHE A 161 -13.58 -3.93 16.06
CA PHE A 161 -12.69 -3.43 15.03
C PHE A 161 -11.21 -3.54 15.42
N ASN A 162 -10.47 -4.38 14.70
CA ASN A 162 -9.03 -4.49 14.78
C ASN A 162 -8.41 -4.15 13.41
N VAL A 163 -7.50 -3.18 13.39
CA VAL A 163 -6.87 -2.65 12.17
C VAL A 163 -6.17 -3.75 11.37
N ASP A 164 -5.38 -4.61 12.02
CA ASP A 164 -4.58 -5.63 11.36
C ASP A 164 -5.45 -6.78 10.84
N GLU A 165 -6.51 -7.14 11.57
CA GLU A 165 -7.46 -8.17 11.13
C GLU A 165 -8.27 -7.71 9.92
N ILE A 166 -8.78 -6.47 9.94
CA ILE A 166 -9.50 -5.88 8.81
C ILE A 166 -8.59 -5.76 7.59
N ALA A 167 -7.36 -5.28 7.76
CA ALA A 167 -6.39 -5.18 6.69
C ALA A 167 -6.05 -6.56 6.09
N ASN A 168 -5.87 -7.60 6.92
CA ASN A 168 -5.65 -8.96 6.43
C ASN A 168 -6.87 -9.52 5.69
N ALA A 169 -8.09 -9.29 6.18
CA ALA A 169 -9.32 -9.70 5.52
C ALA A 169 -9.46 -9.05 4.14
N ILE A 170 -9.18 -7.76 4.03
CA ILE A 170 -9.18 -7.06 2.73
C ILE A 170 -8.09 -7.61 1.80
N ALA A 171 -6.89 -7.86 2.32
CA ALA A 171 -5.80 -8.45 1.53
C ALA A 171 -6.16 -9.83 0.97
N ASN A 172 -6.80 -10.69 1.79
CA ASN A 172 -7.28 -12.00 1.36
C ASN A 172 -8.32 -11.85 0.23
N GLY A 173 -9.30 -10.96 0.40
CA GLY A 173 -10.31 -10.69 -0.63
C GLY A 173 -9.72 -10.15 -1.94
N ILE A 174 -8.66 -9.33 -1.87
CA ILE A 174 -7.92 -8.88 -3.05
C ILE A 174 -7.23 -10.08 -3.72
N GLU A 175 -6.55 -10.93 -2.97
CA GLU A 175 -5.76 -12.04 -3.47
C GLU A 175 -6.59 -13.15 -4.13
N GLU A 176 -7.79 -13.40 -3.61
CA GLU A 176 -8.76 -14.33 -4.22
C GLU A 176 -9.14 -13.94 -5.66
N VAL A 177 -9.12 -12.64 -5.97
CA VAL A 177 -9.60 -12.09 -7.25
C VAL A 177 -8.46 -11.64 -8.15
N ILE A 178 -7.41 -11.10 -7.57
CA ILE A 178 -6.23 -10.54 -8.21
C ILE A 178 -5.02 -11.12 -7.46
N PRO A 179 -4.60 -12.35 -7.76
CA PRO A 179 -3.45 -12.97 -7.09
C PRO A 179 -2.17 -12.18 -7.39
N PRO A 180 -1.13 -12.26 -6.55
CA PRO A 180 0.16 -11.68 -6.89
C PRO A 180 0.69 -12.35 -8.16
N SER A 181 1.25 -11.57 -9.08
CA SER A 181 1.83 -12.14 -10.30
C SER A 181 2.92 -13.12 -9.90
N GLN A 182 2.74 -14.39 -10.27
CA GLN A 182 3.76 -15.42 -10.11
C GLN A 182 4.97 -15.03 -10.97
N GLU A 183 6.11 -14.72 -10.37
CA GLU A 183 7.36 -14.84 -11.10
C GLU A 183 7.62 -16.32 -11.34
N GLY A 184 7.74 -16.72 -12.62
CA GLY A 184 8.37 -17.96 -13.09
C GLY A 184 8.00 -19.27 -12.39
N GLN A 185 7.22 -20.11 -13.06
CA GLN A 185 7.07 -21.52 -12.70
C GLN A 185 8.43 -22.21 -12.49
N GLY A 186 8.60 -22.80 -11.30
CA GLY A 186 9.75 -23.62 -10.94
C GLY A 186 9.47 -24.60 -9.79
N GLY A 187 8.36 -25.33 -9.82
CA GLY A 187 8.15 -26.61 -9.10
C GLY A 187 8.08 -26.60 -7.56
N PRO A 188 7.46 -27.63 -6.94
CA PRO A 188 6.95 -27.54 -5.57
C PRO A 188 7.97 -27.99 -4.52
N ASN A 189 7.79 -27.43 -3.32
CA ASN A 189 8.22 -27.94 -2.02
C ASN A 189 9.55 -27.39 -1.46
N GLU A 190 9.59 -26.12 -1.05
CA GLU A 190 10.44 -25.70 0.07
C GLU A 190 9.67 -24.68 0.94
N THR A 191 9.62 -24.96 2.25
CA THR A 191 9.20 -24.01 3.27
C THR A 191 10.08 -22.76 3.20
N PRO A 192 9.57 -21.54 3.50
CA PRO A 192 10.41 -20.34 3.49
C PRO A 192 11.61 -20.57 4.41
N PRO A 193 12.85 -20.40 3.93
CA PRO A 193 14.00 -20.63 4.79
C PRO A 193 13.98 -19.59 5.91
N ALA A 194 14.18 -20.05 7.13
CA ALA A 194 14.55 -19.20 8.25
C ALA A 194 15.74 -18.29 7.83
N PRO A 195 15.86 -17.07 8.37
CA PRO A 195 16.93 -16.17 7.98
C PRO A 195 18.28 -16.86 8.19
N PRO A 196 19.19 -16.90 7.19
CA PRO A 196 20.47 -17.55 7.39
C PRO A 196 21.30 -16.72 8.37
N SER A 197 21.65 -17.36 9.48
CA SER A 197 22.84 -17.04 10.23
C SER A 197 24.06 -17.24 9.32
N SER A 198 24.93 -16.21 9.26
CA SER A 198 26.29 -16.20 8.69
C SER A 198 26.46 -16.49 7.19
N GLY A 199 26.87 -15.46 6.42
CA GLY A 199 27.84 -15.65 5.32
C GLY A 199 27.67 -14.91 3.98
N GLY A 200 26.57 -14.19 3.72
CA GLY A 200 26.36 -13.50 2.43
C GLY A 200 25.67 -12.14 2.58
N LEU A 201 26.06 -11.16 1.75
CA LEU A 201 25.37 -9.87 1.66
C LEU A 201 23.93 -10.08 1.15
N PRO A 202 22.92 -9.37 1.70
CA PRO A 202 21.52 -9.58 1.34
C PRO A 202 21.15 -9.10 -0.08
N TYR A 203 22.00 -8.29 -0.72
CA TYR A 203 21.82 -7.80 -2.08
C TYR A 203 23.13 -7.91 -2.87
N PRO A 204 23.10 -8.27 -4.17
CA PRO A 204 24.30 -8.33 -5.00
C PRO A 204 24.87 -6.93 -5.28
N MET A 205 26.20 -6.79 -5.24
CA MET A 205 26.88 -5.55 -5.62
C MET A 205 26.68 -5.25 -7.12
N PRO A 206 26.24 -4.03 -7.50
CA PRO A 206 26.08 -3.68 -8.91
C PRO A 206 27.43 -3.48 -9.60
N ASN A 207 27.54 -3.93 -10.86
CA ASN A 207 28.71 -3.71 -11.71
C ASN A 207 28.63 -2.42 -12.56
N TYR A 208 27.56 -1.65 -12.39
CA TYR A 208 27.28 -0.38 -13.05
C TYR A 208 27.09 0.74 -12.02
N ASP A 209 27.10 1.99 -12.49
CA ASP A 209 26.94 3.16 -11.63
C ASP A 209 25.46 3.41 -11.32
N LEU A 210 25.16 3.79 -10.08
CA LEU A 210 23.82 4.18 -9.67
C LEU A 210 23.75 5.68 -9.47
N SER A 211 22.65 6.28 -9.89
CA SER A 211 22.36 7.69 -9.72
C SER A 211 20.88 7.89 -9.44
N TYR A 212 20.48 9.12 -9.15
CA TYR A 212 19.07 9.49 -8.97
C TYR A 212 18.17 8.93 -10.08
N GLY A 213 17.04 8.34 -9.68
CA GLY A 213 16.09 7.67 -10.56
C GLY A 213 16.41 6.19 -10.86
N ALA A 214 17.59 5.68 -10.50
CA ALA A 214 17.90 4.25 -10.60
C ALA A 214 17.01 3.43 -9.66
N THR A 215 16.74 2.17 -10.01
CA THR A 215 15.98 1.25 -9.17
C THR A 215 16.56 -0.17 -9.21
N GLY A 216 16.14 -1.02 -8.29
CA GLY A 216 16.47 -2.45 -8.25
C GLY A 216 17.54 -2.82 -7.21
N ASP A 217 18.06 -4.04 -7.31
CA ASP A 217 18.89 -4.63 -6.25
C ASP A 217 20.24 -3.92 -6.05
N GLY A 218 20.76 -3.27 -7.09
CA GLY A 218 21.91 -2.38 -6.94
C GLY A 218 21.62 -1.23 -5.98
N VAL A 219 20.42 -0.66 -6.06
CA VAL A 219 20.01 0.42 -5.15
C VAL A 219 19.74 -0.11 -3.75
N ARG A 220 19.19 -1.32 -3.61
CA ARG A 220 19.04 -1.96 -2.30
C ARG A 220 20.39 -2.26 -1.65
N TRP A 221 21.34 -2.73 -2.44
CA TRP A 221 22.73 -2.87 -2.00
C TRP A 221 23.27 -1.54 -1.47
N LEU A 222 23.09 -0.46 -2.23
CA LEU A 222 23.52 0.89 -1.82
C LEU A 222 22.84 1.34 -0.51
N GLN A 223 21.52 1.25 -0.44
CA GLN A 223 20.73 1.64 0.72
C GLN A 223 21.04 0.79 1.94
N TRP A 224 21.30 -0.50 1.77
CA TRP A 224 21.72 -1.39 2.85
C TRP A 224 23.04 -0.93 3.48
N TYR A 225 24.03 -0.58 2.64
CA TYR A 225 25.29 -0.03 3.12
C TYR A 225 25.11 1.31 3.82
N LEU A 226 24.36 2.24 3.22
CA LEU A 226 24.08 3.55 3.81
C LEU A 226 23.31 3.43 5.13
N ASN A 227 22.38 2.49 5.25
CA ASN A 227 21.64 2.21 6.48
C ASN A 227 22.53 1.64 7.56
N ARG A 228 23.37 0.66 7.21
CA ARG A 228 24.29 0.05 8.17
C ARG A 228 25.35 1.03 8.69
N LEU A 229 25.70 2.02 7.87
CA LEU A 229 26.61 3.10 8.22
C LEU A 229 25.92 4.29 8.92
N GLY A 230 24.60 4.24 9.13
CA GLY A 230 23.85 5.28 9.84
C GLY A 230 23.52 6.54 9.02
N TYR A 231 23.63 6.47 7.69
CA TYR A 231 23.15 7.53 6.78
C TYR A 231 21.67 7.36 6.42
N LEU A 232 21.08 6.23 6.82
CA LEU A 232 19.68 5.86 6.66
C LEU A 232 19.24 5.16 7.97
N ASP A 233 18.06 5.46 8.53
CA ASP A 233 17.70 5.13 9.93
C ASP A 233 16.64 4.02 10.12
N THR A 234 15.97 3.55 9.06
CA THR A 234 14.88 2.57 9.18
C THR A 234 14.88 1.47 8.09
N PRO A 235 14.29 0.28 8.36
CA PRO A 235 14.20 -0.81 7.37
C PRO A 235 13.39 -0.46 6.11
N GLN A 236 12.50 0.54 6.20
CA GLN A 236 11.75 1.10 5.07
C GLN A 236 12.66 1.82 4.05
N GLU A 237 13.95 1.98 4.34
CA GLU A 237 14.91 2.76 3.55
C GLU A 237 15.67 1.95 2.51
N ILE A 238 15.43 0.63 2.46
CA ILE A 238 15.94 -0.27 1.43
C ILE A 238 14.81 -0.61 0.44
N ASP A 239 14.17 0.42 -0.10
CA ASP A 239 13.07 0.30 -1.06
C ASP A 239 13.55 -0.08 -2.48
N GLY A 240 14.85 0.03 -2.74
CA GLY A 240 15.45 -0.19 -4.04
C GLY A 240 15.18 0.96 -5.02
N ILE A 241 14.87 2.16 -4.53
CA ILE A 241 14.61 3.36 -5.33
C ILE A 241 15.64 4.44 -4.97
N PHE A 242 16.37 4.90 -5.98
CA PHE A 242 17.34 5.95 -5.81
C PHE A 242 16.62 7.30 -5.91
N GLY A 243 15.88 7.65 -4.86
CA GLY A 243 15.19 8.93 -4.73
C GLY A 243 16.02 10.00 -4.03
N ALA A 244 15.38 11.13 -3.72
CA ALA A 244 16.05 12.29 -3.11
C ALA A 244 16.69 11.96 -1.74
N ARG A 245 16.10 11.02 -1.01
CA ARG A 245 16.63 10.55 0.26
C ARG A 245 17.92 9.74 0.06
N THR A 246 17.88 8.72 -0.79
CA THR A 246 19.06 7.90 -1.14
C THR A 246 20.18 8.77 -1.70
N GLN A 247 19.83 9.79 -2.50
CA GLN A 247 20.77 10.79 -3.00
C GLN A 247 21.41 11.59 -1.87
N ALA A 248 20.62 12.17 -0.97
CA ALA A 248 21.14 12.97 0.15
C ALA A 248 22.03 12.12 1.08
N ALA A 249 21.62 10.90 1.39
CA ALA A 249 22.39 9.95 2.19
C ALA A 249 23.72 9.58 1.51
N LEU A 250 23.69 9.32 0.20
CA LEU A 250 24.89 9.02 -0.56
C LEU A 250 25.86 10.20 -0.60
N GLU A 251 25.37 11.41 -0.86
CA GLU A 251 26.20 12.60 -0.90
C GLU A 251 26.83 12.89 0.47
N ASN A 252 26.10 12.68 1.56
CA ASN A 252 26.64 12.80 2.93
C ASN A 252 27.76 11.78 3.17
N PHE A 253 27.52 10.51 2.84
CA PHE A 253 28.56 9.48 2.92
C PHE A 253 29.80 9.84 2.09
N GLN A 254 29.63 10.31 0.85
CA GLN A 254 30.76 10.67 -0.01
C GLN A 254 31.61 11.81 0.58
N ARG A 255 30.97 12.81 1.19
CA ARG A 255 31.67 13.92 1.89
C ARG A 255 32.49 13.38 3.06
N ASP A 256 31.88 12.54 3.90
CA ASP A 256 32.51 12.01 5.11
C ASP A 256 33.64 11.01 4.78
N ALA A 257 33.51 10.27 3.68
CA ALA A 257 34.54 9.37 3.17
C ALA A 257 35.69 10.11 2.43
N GLY A 258 35.65 11.44 2.32
CA GLY A 258 36.69 12.23 1.65
C GLY A 258 36.80 11.99 0.14
N ILE A 259 35.73 11.50 -0.49
CA ILE A 259 35.66 11.28 -1.93
C ILE A 259 34.77 12.34 -2.61
N ARG A 260 34.74 12.36 -3.93
CA ARG A 260 33.88 13.30 -4.67
C ARG A 260 32.40 13.05 -4.34
N ALA A 261 31.73 14.06 -3.80
CA ALA A 261 30.30 14.03 -3.48
C ALA A 261 29.44 14.46 -4.68
N ASP A 262 29.38 13.60 -5.71
CA ASP A 262 28.62 13.82 -6.93
C ASP A 262 27.25 13.13 -6.96
N GLY A 263 26.87 12.45 -5.87
CA GLY A 263 25.59 11.74 -5.78
C GLY A 263 25.52 10.50 -6.69
N ILE A 264 26.67 10.01 -7.18
CA ILE A 264 26.76 8.82 -8.03
C ILE A 264 27.48 7.70 -7.26
N ALA A 265 26.84 6.55 -7.14
CA ALA A 265 27.45 5.36 -6.56
C ALA A 265 28.32 4.64 -7.61
N GLY A 266 29.37 5.34 -8.06
CA GLY A 266 30.36 4.84 -9.01
C GLY A 266 31.37 3.88 -8.38
N ARG A 267 32.31 3.34 -9.18
CA ARG A 267 33.31 2.36 -8.71
C ARG A 267 34.03 2.78 -7.41
N VAL A 268 34.44 4.04 -7.31
CA VAL A 268 35.12 4.60 -6.12
C VAL A 268 34.18 4.62 -4.91
N THR A 269 32.97 5.15 -5.07
CA THR A 269 31.95 5.18 -4.02
C THR A 269 31.59 3.79 -3.51
N ARG A 270 31.42 2.81 -4.42
CA ARG A 270 31.10 1.43 -4.05
C ARG A 270 32.25 0.77 -3.26
N ALA A 271 33.50 1.01 -3.64
CA ALA A 271 34.65 0.50 -2.90
C ALA A 271 34.75 1.12 -1.49
N ALA A 272 34.46 2.42 -1.36
CA ALA A 272 34.45 3.11 -0.08
C ALA A 272 33.36 2.58 0.88
N LEU A 273 32.14 2.33 0.37
CA LEU A 273 31.05 1.73 1.17
C LEU A 273 31.44 0.38 1.75
N ILE A 274 32.07 -0.47 0.92
CA ILE A 274 32.57 -1.79 1.35
C ILE A 274 33.63 -1.64 2.45
N ALA A 275 34.63 -0.80 2.20
CA ALA A 275 35.72 -0.57 3.15
C ALA A 275 35.24 -0.02 4.50
N ALA A 276 34.18 0.80 4.52
CA ALA A 276 33.63 1.38 5.73
C ALA A 276 32.87 0.40 6.64
N LEU A 277 32.50 -0.79 6.13
CA LEU A 277 31.85 -1.86 6.90
C LEU A 277 32.74 -3.11 7.08
N SER A 278 34.01 -3.03 6.65
CA SER A 278 35.02 -4.08 6.81
C SER A 278 35.69 -4.00 8.18
#